data_AF-A0A6L7X822-F1
#
_entry.id   AF-A0A6L7X822-F1
#
_cell.length_a   1.000
_cell.length_b   1.000
_cell.length_c   1.000
_cell.angle_alpha   90.00
_cell.angle_beta   90.00
_cell.angle_gamma   90.00
#
_symmetry.space_group_name_H-M   'P 1'
#
loop_
_entity.id
_entity.type
_entity.pdbx_description
1 polymer ?
#
loop_
_entity_poly.entity_id
_entity_poly.type
_entity_poly.pdbx_seq_one_letter_code
_entity_poly.pdbx_strand_id
1 'polypeptide(L)'
;MSDQDCGYGLAQLEAFGEIMRGQFTPTLGSNDAEEYCDRRLLARIHRYTIARLRAEIEPVTVQHYLRFLLRWQHLTPDTRLSGKAGVRAVIEQLQGFEAPAAAWERELIAPRVADYREAWLDELCLAGDVAWARLTARSARRAPTKTTPIALALRRDFRSLLMAVRQPAPLAAARGRSAPEPQPDVAEQLHADGGSASQILRLLEERGALFFDELVDGTRRLATDVEGGLRELVATGLAHADGFQGLRQLTRPTRRPRAPRYAGGGVFIGEGPAGGGAALPPTMDGPSDPIETDELAERVAAILLRRYGVVSRELATSGGRESLTIQWRDVLRALRRLEARGEIRGGRFIQGLLGEQFALPAALDQLRAVRRADATDEKITVAASDPCNLVGILLPGQKVPARLGAKLTLVDGVPLESAVSGAAAAD
;
A
#
# COMPACT_ATOMS: atom_id res chain seq x y z
N MET A 1 -42.49 -12.73 -40.95
CA MET A 1 -41.18 -13.00 -40.33
C MET A 1 -41.38 -14.15 -39.37
N SER A 2 -40.64 -15.23 -39.56
CA SER A 2 -40.59 -16.33 -38.59
C SER A 2 -39.74 -15.91 -37.38
N ASP A 3 -39.94 -16.51 -36.21
CA ASP A 3 -39.08 -16.26 -35.02
C ASP A 3 -37.60 -16.56 -35.31
N GLN A 4 -37.32 -17.46 -36.26
CA GLN A 4 -35.96 -17.76 -36.71
C GLN A 4 -35.32 -16.59 -37.47
N ASP A 5 -36.09 -15.85 -38.26
CA ASP A 5 -35.60 -14.66 -38.98
C ASP A 5 -35.26 -13.54 -37.99
N CYS A 6 -36.08 -13.36 -36.95
CA CYS A 6 -35.83 -12.41 -35.86
C CYS A 6 -34.56 -12.77 -35.08
N GLY A 7 -34.40 -14.05 -34.72
CA GLY A 7 -33.20 -14.53 -34.03
C GLY A 7 -31.91 -14.32 -34.83
N TYR A 8 -31.95 -14.58 -36.15
CA TYR A 8 -30.80 -14.35 -37.02
C TYR A 8 -30.46 -12.85 -37.14
N GLY A 9 -31.47 -11.99 -37.27
CA GLY A 9 -31.30 -10.54 -37.30
C GLY A 9 -30.71 -9.98 -35.99
N LEU A 10 -31.19 -10.45 -34.83
CA LEU A 10 -30.65 -10.06 -33.52
C LEU A 10 -29.21 -10.54 -33.33
N ALA A 11 -28.89 -11.79 -33.70
CA ALA A 11 -27.52 -12.29 -33.66
C ALA A 11 -26.58 -11.48 -34.57
N GLN A 12 -27.07 -11.03 -35.72
CA GLN A 12 -26.31 -10.18 -36.64
C GLN A 12 -26.06 -8.78 -36.04
N LEU A 13 -27.09 -8.16 -35.44
CA LEU A 13 -26.96 -6.87 -34.75
C LEU A 13 -26.06 -6.96 -33.50
N GLU A 14 -26.06 -8.09 -32.79
CA GLU A 14 -25.14 -8.37 -31.69
C GLU A 14 -23.70 -8.52 -32.20
N ALA A 15 -23.50 -9.21 -33.32
CA ALA A 15 -22.19 -9.33 -33.97
C ALA A 15 -21.66 -7.98 -34.48
N PHE A 16 -22.53 -7.08 -34.91
CA PHE A 16 -22.19 -5.69 -35.23
C PHE A 16 -21.98 -4.81 -33.98
N GLY A 17 -22.30 -5.30 -32.78
CA GLY A 17 -22.15 -4.60 -31.51
C GLY A 17 -23.17 -3.49 -31.28
N GLU A 18 -24.28 -3.47 -32.01
CA GLU A 18 -25.35 -2.46 -31.84
C GLU A 18 -26.26 -2.78 -30.67
N ILE A 19 -26.52 -4.06 -30.43
CA ILE A 19 -27.34 -4.54 -29.32
C ILE A 19 -26.53 -5.44 -28.38
N MET A 20 -26.99 -5.57 -27.14
CA MET A 20 -26.42 -6.42 -26.11
C MET A 20 -27.50 -7.32 -25.53
N ARG A 21 -27.17 -8.60 -25.38
CA ARG A 21 -28.02 -9.61 -24.77
C ARG A 21 -27.79 -9.69 -23.27
N GLY A 22 -28.84 -9.77 -22.46
CA GLY A 22 -28.72 -9.83 -21.01
C GLY A 22 -30.06 -9.79 -20.27
N GLN A 23 -30.00 -9.52 -18.98
CA GLN A 23 -31.16 -9.25 -18.11
C GLN A 23 -31.05 -7.80 -17.62
N PHE A 24 -31.95 -6.95 -18.10
CA PHE A 24 -31.98 -5.51 -17.83
C PHE A 24 -33.17 -5.11 -16.97
N THR A 25 -34.22 -5.93 -16.91
CA THR A 25 -35.43 -5.67 -16.14
C THR A 25 -35.48 -6.51 -14.84
N PRO A 26 -35.24 -5.93 -13.65
CA PRO A 26 -35.14 -6.68 -12.40
C PRO A 26 -36.47 -7.29 -11.91
N THR A 27 -37.61 -6.89 -12.46
CA THR A 27 -38.95 -7.40 -12.09
C THR A 27 -39.38 -8.64 -12.87
N LEU A 28 -38.67 -8.99 -13.95
CA LEU A 28 -38.86 -10.26 -14.66
C LEU A 28 -37.97 -11.28 -13.94
N GLY A 29 -38.58 -12.22 -13.20
CA GLY A 29 -37.85 -13.22 -12.43
C GLY A 29 -36.87 -14.03 -13.30
N SER A 30 -35.90 -14.72 -12.69
CA SER A 30 -34.79 -15.45 -13.34
C SER A 30 -35.16 -16.56 -14.33
N ASN A 31 -36.43 -16.70 -14.69
CA ASN A 31 -36.96 -17.79 -15.52
C ASN A 31 -37.52 -17.37 -16.88
N ASP A 32 -37.49 -16.09 -17.31
CA ASP A 32 -38.02 -15.75 -18.64
C ASP A 32 -37.26 -14.68 -19.42
N ALA A 33 -37.00 -15.04 -20.69
CA ALA A 33 -36.51 -14.28 -21.85
C ALA A 33 -35.12 -13.59 -21.77
N GLU A 34 -34.24 -13.95 -22.71
CA GLU A 34 -33.06 -13.16 -23.05
C GLU A 34 -33.51 -11.79 -23.61
N GLU A 35 -33.21 -10.72 -22.89
CA GLU A 35 -33.52 -9.36 -23.34
C GLU A 35 -32.40 -8.82 -24.22
N TYR A 36 -32.77 -8.04 -25.24
CA TYR A 36 -31.83 -7.34 -26.11
C TYR A 36 -32.00 -5.84 -25.90
N CYS A 37 -30.90 -5.14 -25.63
CA CYS A 37 -30.89 -3.70 -25.43
C CYS A 37 -29.92 -3.02 -26.39
N ASP A 38 -30.30 -1.86 -26.94
CA ASP A 38 -29.38 -1.01 -27.71
C ASP A 38 -28.20 -0.57 -26.83
N ARG A 39 -26.99 -0.90 -27.27
CA ARG A 39 -25.75 -0.67 -26.52
C ARG A 39 -25.51 0.83 -26.27
N ARG A 40 -25.85 1.70 -27.22
CA ARG A 40 -25.66 3.15 -27.11
C ARG A 40 -26.68 3.77 -26.16
N LEU A 41 -27.93 3.31 -26.21
CA LEU A 41 -28.98 3.74 -25.30
C LEU A 41 -28.67 3.33 -23.87
N LEU A 42 -28.27 2.07 -23.65
CA LEU A 42 -27.87 1.57 -22.33
C LEU A 42 -26.69 2.36 -21.77
N ALA A 43 -25.64 2.59 -22.57
CA ALA A 43 -24.50 3.41 -22.18
C ALA A 43 -24.90 4.87 -21.86
N ARG A 44 -25.92 5.41 -22.54
CA ARG A 44 -26.45 6.76 -22.27
C ARG A 44 -27.25 6.80 -20.95
N ILE A 45 -28.14 5.85 -20.71
CA ILE A 45 -28.89 5.72 -19.46
C ILE A 45 -27.93 5.57 -18.28
N HIS A 46 -26.92 4.72 -18.43
CA HIS A 46 -25.90 4.50 -17.41
C HIS A 46 -25.12 5.79 -17.10
N ARG A 47 -24.64 6.52 -18.13
CA ARG A 47 -23.97 7.83 -17.95
C ARG A 47 -24.86 8.86 -17.24
N TYR A 48 -26.14 8.96 -17.59
CA TYR A 48 -27.07 9.88 -16.92
C TYR A 48 -27.34 9.47 -15.47
N THR A 49 -27.44 8.18 -15.19
CA THR A 49 -27.60 7.66 -13.82
C THR A 49 -26.39 8.02 -12.96
N ILE A 50 -25.16 7.78 -13.46
CA ILE A 50 -23.92 8.18 -12.78
C ILE A 50 -23.87 9.69 -12.57
N ALA A 51 -24.19 10.49 -13.60
CA ALA A 51 -24.17 11.95 -13.49
C ALA A 51 -25.15 12.47 -12.43
N ARG A 52 -26.35 11.89 -12.36
CA ARG A 52 -27.35 12.24 -11.33
C ARG A 52 -26.84 11.89 -9.92
N LEU A 53 -26.32 10.68 -9.74
CA LEU A 53 -25.75 10.23 -8.47
C LEU A 53 -24.56 11.09 -8.03
N ARG A 54 -23.72 11.53 -8.97
CA ARG A 54 -22.61 12.48 -8.73
C ARG A 54 -23.11 13.84 -8.22
N ALA A 55 -24.26 14.30 -8.71
CA ALA A 55 -24.84 15.59 -8.36
C ALA A 55 -25.61 15.60 -7.03
N GLU A 56 -26.12 14.44 -6.59
CA GLU A 56 -26.84 14.27 -5.31
C GLU A 56 -25.91 14.31 -4.07
N ILE A 57 -24.59 14.34 -4.28
CA ILE A 57 -23.60 14.31 -3.20
C ILE A 57 -23.31 15.71 -2.70
N GLU A 58 -23.62 15.95 -1.43
CA GLU A 58 -23.22 17.17 -0.72
C GLU A 58 -21.81 17.02 -0.12
N PRO A 59 -20.86 17.91 -0.49
CA PRO A 59 -19.45 17.77 -0.10
C PRO A 59 -19.21 18.18 1.35
N VAL A 60 -18.29 17.49 2.02
CA VAL A 60 -17.86 17.78 3.40
C VAL A 60 -16.61 18.66 3.45
N THR A 61 -16.39 19.36 4.56
CA THR A 61 -15.15 20.11 4.78
C THR A 61 -13.96 19.15 4.99
N VAL A 62 -12.72 19.65 4.77
CA VAL A 62 -11.49 18.86 5.04
C VAL A 62 -11.41 18.39 6.49
N GLN A 63 -11.89 19.21 7.44
CA GLN A 63 -11.99 18.84 8.85
C GLN A 63 -12.87 17.61 9.07
N HIS A 64 -14.09 17.59 8.50
CA HIS A 64 -14.98 16.43 8.58
C HIS A 64 -14.36 15.19 7.92
N TYR A 65 -13.67 15.37 6.79
CA TYR A 65 -12.95 14.27 6.16
C TYR A 65 -11.86 13.70 7.06
N LEU A 66 -11.13 14.52 7.83
CA LEU A 66 -10.14 13.99 8.77
C LEU A 66 -10.75 13.30 9.98
N ARG A 67 -11.85 13.83 10.54
CA ARG A 67 -12.61 13.11 11.58
C ARG A 67 -13.04 11.73 11.07
N PHE A 68 -13.52 11.67 9.83
CA PHE A 68 -13.83 10.41 9.15
C PHE A 68 -12.59 9.53 8.99
N LEU A 69 -11.49 10.06 8.45
CA LEU A 69 -10.29 9.27 8.16
C LEU A 69 -9.69 8.65 9.42
N LEU A 70 -9.66 9.37 10.55
CA LEU A 70 -9.18 8.84 11.82
C LEU A 70 -10.01 7.65 12.31
N ARG A 71 -11.34 7.73 12.17
CA ARG A 71 -12.27 6.61 12.52
C ARG A 71 -12.14 5.46 11.53
N TRP A 72 -12.07 5.76 10.23
CA TRP A 72 -11.87 4.80 9.15
C TRP A 72 -10.56 4.03 9.31
N GLN A 73 -9.54 4.68 9.85
CA GLN A 73 -8.20 4.12 10.11
C GLN A 73 -8.05 3.52 11.51
N HIS A 74 -9.14 3.36 12.27
CA HIS A 74 -9.13 2.73 13.60
C HIS A 74 -8.28 3.49 14.64
N LEU A 75 -8.11 4.81 14.49
CA LEU A 75 -7.29 5.64 15.37
C LEU A 75 -8.10 6.29 16.51
N THR A 76 -9.42 6.12 16.54
CA THR A 76 -10.26 6.57 17.67
C THR A 76 -10.50 5.42 18.65
N PRO A 77 -10.65 5.67 19.96
CA PRO A 77 -10.77 4.61 20.96
C PRO A 77 -11.89 3.59 20.69
N ASP A 78 -13.01 4.04 20.13
CA ASP A 78 -14.20 3.26 19.81
C ASP A 78 -14.08 2.44 18.51
N THR A 79 -13.09 2.73 17.67
CA THR A 79 -12.89 2.05 16.38
C THR A 79 -11.70 1.09 16.38
N ARG A 80 -10.94 1.00 17.48
CA ARG A 80 -9.78 0.10 17.58
C ARG A 80 -10.19 -1.35 17.37
N LEU A 81 -9.38 -2.03 16.58
CA LEU A 81 -9.53 -3.46 16.32
C LEU A 81 -8.93 -4.28 17.46
N SER A 82 -9.14 -5.59 17.47
CA SER A 82 -8.60 -6.47 18.51
C SER A 82 -8.07 -7.79 17.94
N GLY A 83 -7.10 -8.35 18.67
CA GLY A 83 -6.52 -9.66 18.35
C GLY A 83 -5.72 -9.71 17.04
N LYS A 84 -5.32 -10.92 16.67
CA LYS A 84 -4.56 -11.20 15.44
C LYS A 84 -5.31 -10.82 14.16
N ALA A 85 -6.62 -11.04 14.12
CA ALA A 85 -7.45 -10.64 12.99
C ALA A 85 -7.45 -9.11 12.79
N GLY A 86 -7.45 -8.34 13.89
CA GLY A 86 -7.30 -6.89 13.86
C GLY A 86 -5.96 -6.45 13.26
N VAL A 87 -4.85 -7.10 13.64
CA VAL A 87 -3.52 -6.83 13.06
C VAL A 87 -3.53 -7.06 11.54
N ARG A 88 -4.09 -8.20 11.09
CA ARG A 88 -4.21 -8.50 9.66
C ARG A 88 -5.04 -7.46 8.91
N ALA A 89 -6.15 -6.99 9.49
CA ALA A 89 -6.99 -5.95 8.89
C ALA A 89 -6.28 -4.59 8.79
N VAL A 90 -5.52 -4.20 9.83
CA VAL A 90 -4.67 -2.99 9.77
C VAL A 90 -3.63 -3.10 8.65
N ILE A 91 -2.98 -4.25 8.53
CA ILE A 91 -2.00 -4.49 7.45
C ILE A 91 -2.69 -4.43 6.09
N GLU A 92 -3.87 -5.05 5.94
CA GLU A 92 -4.64 -4.99 4.69
C GLU A 92 -5.03 -3.56 4.29
N GLN A 93 -5.25 -2.67 5.26
CA GLN A 93 -5.56 -1.26 5.04
C GLN A 93 -4.32 -0.40 4.74
N LEU A 94 -3.19 -0.69 5.39
CA LEU A 94 -1.94 0.05 5.26
C LEU A 94 -0.97 -0.53 4.23
N GLN A 95 -1.31 -1.66 3.61
CA GLN A 95 -0.37 -2.42 2.80
C GLN A 95 0.22 -1.60 1.65
N GLY A 96 1.53 -1.69 1.49
CA GLY A 96 2.26 -0.93 0.46
C GLY A 96 2.68 0.48 0.87
N PHE A 97 2.26 0.97 2.05
CA PHE A 97 2.79 2.21 2.61
C PHE A 97 4.22 1.98 3.13
N GLU A 98 5.19 2.84 2.80
CA GLU A 98 6.54 2.72 3.36
C GLU A 98 6.73 3.61 4.60
N ALA A 99 6.99 2.99 5.74
CA ALA A 99 7.23 3.65 7.02
C ALA A 99 8.53 3.14 7.67
N PRO A 100 9.13 3.90 8.60
CA PRO A 100 10.26 3.42 9.41
C PRO A 100 9.98 2.04 10.01
N ALA A 101 10.95 1.11 9.93
CA ALA A 101 10.80 -0.24 10.45
C ALA A 101 10.31 -0.29 11.91
N ALA A 102 10.83 0.59 12.77
CA ALA A 102 10.41 0.66 14.17
C ALA A 102 9.04 1.34 14.39
N ALA A 103 8.52 2.08 13.41
CA ALA A 103 7.21 2.74 13.50
C ALA A 103 6.06 1.75 13.29
N TRP A 104 6.26 0.68 12.53
CA TRP A 104 5.18 -0.26 12.20
C TRP A 104 4.45 -0.80 13.44
N GLU A 105 5.18 -1.34 14.40
CA GLU A 105 4.55 -1.91 15.59
C GLU A 105 4.06 -0.82 16.55
N ARG A 106 4.90 0.18 16.83
CA ARG A 106 4.67 1.15 17.91
C ARG A 106 3.77 2.33 17.53
N GLU A 107 3.86 2.77 16.29
CA GLU A 107 3.25 4.02 15.81
C GLU A 107 2.12 3.78 14.81
N LEU A 108 2.08 2.62 14.14
CA LEU A 108 1.04 2.30 13.15
C LEU A 108 0.06 1.24 13.66
N ILE A 109 0.54 0.06 14.09
CA ILE A 109 -0.32 -1.06 14.49
C ILE A 109 -0.87 -0.87 15.91
N ALA A 110 -0.02 -0.59 16.90
CA ALA A 110 -0.46 -0.48 18.31
C ALA A 110 -1.56 0.57 18.55
N PRO A 111 -1.55 1.76 17.91
CA PRO A 111 -2.66 2.69 18.04
C PRO A 111 -3.99 2.14 17.50
N ARG A 112 -3.94 1.28 16.48
CA ARG A 112 -5.11 0.73 15.78
C ARG A 112 -5.65 -0.58 16.37
N VAL A 113 -4.83 -1.29 17.14
CA VAL A 113 -5.19 -2.59 17.74
C VAL A 113 -5.08 -2.52 19.25
N ALA A 114 -6.19 -2.77 19.95
CA ALA A 114 -6.23 -2.88 21.40
C ALA A 114 -5.34 -4.03 21.89
N ASP A 115 -4.56 -3.76 22.94
CA ASP A 115 -3.65 -4.71 23.59
C ASP A 115 -2.74 -5.46 22.62
N TYR A 116 -2.21 -4.75 21.62
CA TYR A 116 -1.32 -5.32 20.60
C TYR A 116 -0.17 -6.13 21.21
N ARG A 117 0.03 -7.33 20.66
CA ARG A 117 1.14 -8.24 20.99
C ARG A 117 2.00 -8.47 19.76
N GLU A 118 3.32 -8.32 19.92
CA GLU A 118 4.32 -8.54 18.86
C GLU A 118 4.20 -9.94 18.21
N ALA A 119 3.82 -10.94 19.01
CA ALA A 119 3.61 -12.32 18.55
C ALA A 119 2.53 -12.44 17.45
N TRP A 120 1.51 -11.59 17.43
CA TRP A 120 0.47 -11.66 16.40
C TRP A 120 1.00 -11.31 15.02
N LEU A 121 1.92 -10.36 14.93
CA LEU A 121 2.58 -10.03 13.66
C LEU A 121 3.54 -11.15 13.25
N ASP A 122 4.30 -11.70 14.20
CA ASP A 122 5.21 -12.81 13.92
C ASP A 122 4.46 -14.06 13.43
N GLU A 123 3.34 -14.41 14.06
CA GLU A 123 2.47 -15.51 13.63
C GLU A 123 1.91 -15.29 12.21
N LEU A 124 1.48 -14.07 11.87
CA LEU A 124 0.97 -13.75 10.53
C LEU A 124 2.08 -13.84 9.46
N CYS A 125 3.29 -13.42 9.80
CA CYS A 125 4.45 -13.52 8.93
C CYS A 125 4.85 -14.99 8.72
N LEU A 126 4.98 -15.76 9.80
CA LEU A 126 5.33 -17.19 9.74
C LEU A 126 4.25 -18.05 9.06
N ALA A 127 2.97 -17.68 9.18
CA ALA A 127 1.88 -18.33 8.45
C ALA A 127 1.87 -18.01 6.95
N GLY A 128 2.70 -17.08 6.49
CA GLY A 128 2.73 -16.62 5.10
C GLY A 128 1.55 -15.72 4.72
N ASP A 129 0.78 -15.22 5.69
CA ASP A 129 -0.31 -14.27 5.44
C ASP A 129 0.23 -12.87 5.09
N VAL A 130 1.33 -12.49 5.74
CA VAL A 130 1.93 -11.15 5.68
C VAL A 130 3.40 -11.26 5.31
N ALA A 131 3.83 -10.45 4.34
CA ALA A 131 5.24 -10.24 4.03
C ALA A 131 5.65 -8.80 4.32
N TRP A 132 6.94 -8.59 4.59
CA TRP A 132 7.52 -7.26 4.69
C TRP A 132 8.64 -7.11 3.67
N ALA A 133 8.84 -5.90 3.15
CA ALA A 133 10.04 -5.54 2.40
C ALA A 133 10.18 -4.04 2.31
N ARG A 134 11.37 -3.59 1.90
CA ARG A 134 11.53 -2.27 1.33
C ARG A 134 11.02 -2.31 -0.12
N LEU A 135 9.94 -1.60 -0.44
CA LEU A 135 9.36 -1.61 -1.78
C LEU A 135 10.17 -0.74 -2.73
N THR A 136 10.63 0.43 -2.28
CA THR A 136 11.46 1.33 -3.09
C THR A 136 12.92 0.89 -3.01
N ALA A 137 13.45 0.38 -4.12
CA ALA A 137 14.86 0.03 -4.24
C ALA A 137 15.76 1.27 -4.03
N ARG A 138 16.91 1.09 -3.37
CA ARG A 138 17.88 2.17 -3.13
C ARG A 138 19.30 1.73 -3.39
N SER A 139 20.05 2.58 -4.10
CA SER A 139 21.50 2.40 -4.32
C SER A 139 22.33 2.63 -3.03
N ALA A 140 21.81 3.37 -2.05
CA ALA A 140 22.52 3.64 -0.80
C ALA A 140 22.60 2.42 0.13
N ARG A 141 23.81 1.86 0.26
CA ARG A 141 24.14 0.63 1.04
C ARG A 141 24.40 0.88 2.52
N ARG A 142 23.61 1.75 3.15
CA ARG A 142 23.72 1.95 4.61
C ARG A 142 23.02 0.81 5.33
N ALA A 143 23.69 0.21 6.32
CA ALA A 143 23.09 -0.83 7.15
C ALA A 143 21.70 -0.39 7.66
N PRO A 144 20.72 -1.30 7.68
CA PRO A 144 19.37 -0.95 8.01
C PRO A 144 19.31 -0.51 9.47
N THR A 145 18.64 0.61 9.71
CA THR A 145 18.42 1.15 11.04
C THR A 145 16.93 1.08 11.36
N LYS A 146 16.56 1.48 12.58
CA LYS A 146 15.15 1.66 12.97
C LYS A 146 14.36 2.59 12.05
N THR A 147 15.05 3.45 11.30
CA THR A 147 14.45 4.42 10.37
C THR A 147 14.43 3.94 8.92
N THR A 148 14.92 2.74 8.62
CA THR A 148 14.82 2.15 7.29
C THR A 148 13.34 2.03 6.89
N PRO A 149 12.92 2.64 5.77
CA PRO A 149 11.57 2.48 5.26
C PRO A 149 11.32 1.04 4.82
N ILE A 150 10.26 0.44 5.34
CA ILE A 150 9.73 -0.85 4.92
C ILE A 150 8.21 -0.74 4.79
N ALA A 151 7.61 -1.63 4.01
CA ALA A 151 6.18 -1.85 3.92
C ALA A 151 5.84 -3.26 4.40
N LEU A 152 4.70 -3.38 5.08
CA LEU A 152 3.99 -4.65 5.24
C LEU A 152 2.96 -4.78 4.11
N ALA A 153 2.68 -6.01 3.68
CA ALA A 153 1.54 -6.29 2.84
C ALA A 153 1.05 -7.73 3.01
N LEU A 154 -0.16 -7.99 2.54
CA LEU A 154 -0.61 -9.37 2.42
C LEU A 154 0.19 -10.07 1.32
N ARG A 155 0.55 -11.34 1.53
CA ARG A 155 1.41 -12.08 0.59
C ARG A 155 0.84 -12.12 -0.82
N ARG A 156 -0.50 -12.24 -0.94
CA ARG A 156 -1.24 -12.21 -2.22
C ARG A 156 -1.13 -10.88 -2.99
N ASP A 157 -0.86 -9.77 -2.30
CA ASP A 157 -0.81 -8.41 -2.85
C ASP A 157 0.62 -7.92 -3.07
N PHE A 158 1.59 -8.61 -2.47
CA PHE A 158 2.97 -8.21 -2.40
C PHE A 158 3.63 -8.07 -3.79
N ARG A 159 3.38 -9.02 -4.70
CA ARG A 159 3.90 -8.96 -6.07
C ARG A 159 3.34 -7.75 -6.84
N SER A 160 2.03 -7.52 -6.76
CA SER A 160 1.39 -6.38 -7.40
C SER A 160 1.90 -5.05 -6.83
N LEU A 161 2.15 -4.96 -5.52
CA LEU A 161 2.74 -3.78 -4.90
C LEU A 161 4.17 -3.53 -5.35
N LEU A 162 5.01 -4.57 -5.42
CA LEU A 162 6.37 -4.46 -5.98
C LEU A 162 6.31 -4.00 -7.43
N MET A 163 5.43 -4.57 -8.25
CA MET A 163 5.19 -4.12 -9.62
C MET A 163 4.76 -2.66 -9.65
N ALA A 164 3.85 -2.21 -8.79
CA ALA A 164 3.36 -0.82 -8.78
C ALA A 164 4.38 0.23 -8.30
N VAL A 165 5.46 -0.19 -7.62
CA VAL A 165 6.51 0.69 -7.09
C VAL A 165 7.79 0.64 -7.94
N ARG A 166 8.16 -0.55 -8.44
CA ARG A 166 9.42 -0.79 -9.16
C ARG A 166 9.26 -0.78 -10.69
N GLN A 167 8.20 -0.16 -11.21
CA GLN A 167 8.13 0.08 -12.65
C GLN A 167 9.26 1.02 -13.05
N PRO A 168 9.92 0.77 -14.19
CA PRO A 168 10.83 1.76 -14.76
C PRO A 168 10.05 3.07 -14.91
N ALA A 169 10.65 4.18 -14.47
CA ALA A 169 10.09 5.50 -14.71
C ALA A 169 9.77 5.58 -16.21
N PRO A 170 8.56 5.99 -16.62
CA PRO A 170 8.24 6.09 -18.03
C PRO A 170 9.34 6.95 -18.66
N LEU A 171 10.02 6.41 -19.68
CA LEU A 171 10.94 7.19 -20.50
C LEU A 171 10.26 8.53 -20.76
N ALA A 172 10.94 9.62 -20.40
CA ALA A 172 10.46 10.98 -20.58
C ALA A 172 10.34 11.37 -22.07
N ALA A 173 9.95 10.43 -22.94
CA ALA A 173 9.81 10.56 -24.38
C ALA A 173 8.64 11.46 -24.81
N ALA A 174 7.89 12.06 -23.88
CA ALA A 174 6.71 12.87 -24.23
C ALA A 174 6.89 14.39 -24.07
N ARG A 175 8.00 14.93 -23.54
CA ARG A 175 8.11 16.38 -23.26
C ARG A 175 9.49 17.03 -23.44
N GLY A 176 10.37 16.50 -24.29
CA GLY A 176 11.63 17.19 -24.67
C GLY A 176 12.55 17.55 -23.49
N ARG A 177 12.33 16.98 -22.31
CA ARG A 177 13.27 17.02 -21.20
C ARG A 177 14.17 15.82 -21.40
N SER A 178 15.48 16.04 -21.38
CA SER A 178 16.47 14.97 -21.30
C SER A 178 15.99 13.95 -20.28
N ALA A 179 15.79 12.71 -20.73
CA ALA A 179 15.52 11.62 -19.81
C ALA A 179 16.67 11.61 -18.80
N PRO A 180 16.40 11.55 -17.48
CA PRO A 180 17.47 11.29 -16.54
C PRO A 180 18.18 10.01 -17.01
N GLU A 181 19.51 10.04 -17.04
CA GLU A 181 20.31 8.86 -17.41
C GLU A 181 19.80 7.64 -16.63
N PRO A 182 19.66 6.46 -17.28
CA PRO A 182 19.28 5.25 -16.59
C PRO A 182 20.29 5.03 -15.46
N GLN A 183 19.84 5.17 -14.22
CA GLN A 183 20.66 4.85 -13.07
C GLN A 183 20.98 3.36 -13.16
N PRO A 184 22.25 2.94 -12.95
CA PRO A 184 22.60 1.53 -13.02
C PRO A 184 21.73 0.77 -12.03
N ASP A 185 21.27 -0.41 -12.43
CA ASP A 185 20.43 -1.22 -11.58
C ASP A 185 21.20 -1.49 -10.26
N VAL A 186 20.52 -1.29 -9.13
CA VAL A 186 21.09 -1.54 -7.80
C VAL A 186 21.62 -2.97 -7.70
N ALA A 187 20.96 -3.93 -8.35
CA ALA A 187 21.46 -5.30 -8.42
C ALA A 187 22.75 -5.40 -9.23
N GLU A 188 22.85 -4.77 -10.41
CA GLU A 188 24.08 -4.77 -11.22
C GLU A 188 25.27 -4.17 -10.45
N GLN A 189 25.04 -3.06 -9.74
CA GLN A 189 26.06 -2.44 -8.87
C GLN A 189 26.54 -3.40 -7.79
N LEU A 190 25.62 -4.12 -7.14
CA LEU A 190 25.96 -5.13 -6.12
C LEU A 190 26.68 -6.34 -6.73
N HIS A 191 26.29 -6.75 -7.93
CA HIS A 191 26.93 -7.83 -8.68
C HIS A 191 28.38 -7.49 -9.05
N ALA A 192 28.64 -6.25 -9.47
CA ALA A 192 29.97 -5.75 -9.82
C ALA A 192 30.93 -5.71 -8.61
N ASP A 193 30.43 -5.39 -7.43
CA ASP A 193 31.28 -5.25 -6.23
C ASP A 193 31.77 -6.58 -5.66
N GLY A 194 31.14 -7.71 -5.99
CA GLY A 194 31.59 -9.05 -5.60
C GLY A 194 31.60 -9.36 -4.09
N GLY A 195 30.98 -8.50 -3.27
CA GLY A 195 30.92 -8.62 -1.80
C GLY A 195 30.03 -9.76 -1.30
N SER A 196 29.86 -9.87 0.04
CA SER A 196 28.97 -10.89 0.63
C SER A 196 27.52 -10.75 0.19
N ALA A 197 26.99 -9.52 0.14
CA ALA A 197 25.65 -9.23 -0.37
C ALA A 197 25.44 -9.74 -1.81
N SER A 198 26.44 -9.56 -2.68
CA SER A 198 26.44 -10.04 -4.07
C SER A 198 26.27 -11.56 -4.17
N GLN A 199 27.06 -12.30 -3.39
CA GLN A 199 27.04 -13.77 -3.40
C GLN A 199 25.75 -14.33 -2.81
N ILE A 200 25.23 -13.69 -1.75
CA ILE A 200 23.94 -14.05 -1.16
C ILE A 200 22.82 -13.81 -2.16
N LEU A 201 22.82 -12.66 -2.86
CA LEU A 201 21.79 -12.33 -3.84
C LEU A 201 21.75 -13.37 -4.97
N ARG A 202 22.90 -13.72 -5.57
CA ARG A 202 22.98 -14.77 -6.60
C ARG A 202 22.44 -16.10 -6.09
N LEU A 203 22.83 -16.50 -4.88
CA LEU A 203 22.38 -17.76 -4.30
C LEU A 203 20.85 -17.78 -4.10
N LEU A 204 20.26 -16.66 -3.68
CA LEU A 204 18.81 -16.50 -3.53
C LEU A 204 18.08 -16.44 -4.89
N GLU A 205 18.70 -15.87 -5.92
CA GLU A 205 18.16 -15.87 -7.29
C GLU A 205 18.17 -17.28 -7.90
N GLU A 206 19.24 -18.06 -7.65
CA GLU A 206 19.39 -19.42 -8.16
C GLU A 206 18.53 -20.45 -7.43
N ARG A 207 18.46 -20.37 -6.10
CA ARG A 207 17.83 -21.39 -5.24
C ARG A 207 16.51 -20.97 -4.63
N GLY A 208 16.12 -19.70 -4.77
CA GLY A 208 14.94 -19.15 -4.13
C GLY A 208 15.16 -18.89 -2.64
N ALA A 209 14.10 -19.12 -1.85
CA ALA A 209 14.12 -18.81 -0.42
C ALA A 209 15.00 -19.79 0.35
N LEU A 210 15.94 -19.26 1.16
CA LEU A 210 16.87 -20.06 1.96
C LEU A 210 16.88 -19.61 3.43
N PHE A 211 17.05 -20.55 4.35
CA PHE A 211 17.31 -20.26 5.75
C PHE A 211 18.74 -19.75 5.95
N PHE A 212 18.98 -19.12 7.11
CA PHE A 212 20.28 -18.51 7.41
C PHE A 212 21.45 -19.50 7.34
N ASP A 213 21.30 -20.70 7.90
CA ASP A 213 22.37 -21.71 7.90
C ASP A 213 22.65 -22.22 6.47
N GLU A 214 21.63 -22.33 5.63
CA GLU A 214 21.78 -22.68 4.21
C GLU A 214 22.51 -21.57 3.42
N LEU A 215 22.33 -20.30 3.81
CA LEU A 215 23.10 -19.19 3.23
C LEU A 215 24.56 -19.22 3.67
N VAL A 216 24.84 -19.54 4.93
CA VAL A 216 26.22 -19.72 5.44
C VAL A 216 26.91 -20.86 4.70
N ASP A 217 26.25 -22.01 4.60
CA ASP A 217 26.79 -23.19 3.92
C ASP A 217 26.94 -22.97 2.41
N GLY A 218 25.93 -22.37 1.77
CA GLY A 218 25.91 -22.11 0.34
C GLY A 218 26.92 -21.07 -0.12
N THR A 219 27.14 -20.02 0.69
CA THR A 219 28.15 -18.98 0.39
C THR A 219 29.56 -19.32 0.89
N ARG A 220 29.68 -20.30 1.81
CA ARG A 220 30.93 -20.63 2.54
C ARG A 220 31.57 -19.42 3.21
N ARG A 221 30.75 -18.49 3.70
CA ARG A 221 31.20 -17.29 4.42
C ARG A 221 30.97 -17.42 5.92
N LEU A 222 31.65 -16.59 6.69
CA LEU A 222 31.39 -16.47 8.12
C LEU A 222 29.95 -15.96 8.34
N ALA A 223 29.29 -16.43 9.40
CA ALA A 223 27.94 -15.99 9.75
C ALA A 223 27.81 -14.46 9.87
N THR A 224 28.84 -13.78 10.37
CA THR A 224 28.90 -12.31 10.45
C THR A 224 28.90 -11.62 9.08
N ASP A 225 29.52 -12.24 8.08
CA ASP A 225 29.56 -11.70 6.71
C ASP A 225 28.23 -11.90 6.01
N VAL A 226 27.56 -13.03 6.28
CA VAL A 226 26.20 -13.30 5.79
C VAL A 226 25.21 -12.34 6.42
N GLU A 227 25.29 -12.12 7.73
CA GLU A 227 24.46 -11.13 8.42
C GLU A 227 24.69 -9.71 7.86
N GLY A 228 25.95 -9.32 7.64
CA GLY A 228 26.31 -8.05 7.02
C GLY A 228 25.77 -7.90 5.59
N GLY A 229 25.84 -8.96 4.80
CA GLY A 229 25.31 -8.98 3.44
C GLY A 229 23.78 -8.91 3.41
N LEU A 230 23.08 -9.64 4.28
CA LEU A 230 21.63 -9.55 4.42
C LEU A 230 21.18 -8.15 4.86
N ARG A 231 21.92 -7.51 5.77
CA ARG A 231 21.69 -6.11 6.15
C ARG A 231 21.77 -5.20 4.92
N GLU A 232 22.81 -5.34 4.10
CA GLU A 232 22.96 -4.57 2.87
C GLU A 232 21.80 -4.83 1.89
N LEU A 233 21.43 -6.09 1.64
CA LEU A 233 20.33 -6.46 0.74
C LEU A 233 18.96 -5.94 1.21
N VAL A 234 18.68 -6.01 2.51
CA VAL A 234 17.44 -5.44 3.08
C VAL A 234 17.45 -3.91 2.96
N ALA A 235 18.62 -3.28 3.18
CA ALA A 235 18.75 -1.84 3.04
C ALA A 235 18.55 -1.36 1.58
N THR A 236 19.02 -2.12 0.59
CA THR A 236 18.81 -1.82 -0.82
C THR A 236 17.44 -2.26 -1.33
N GLY A 237 16.75 -3.13 -0.60
CA GLY A 237 15.43 -3.68 -0.94
C GLY A 237 15.50 -4.91 -1.85
N LEU A 238 16.65 -5.57 -1.95
CA LEU A 238 16.83 -6.75 -2.80
C LEU A 238 16.62 -8.07 -2.08
N ALA A 239 16.35 -8.04 -0.78
CA ALA A 239 15.96 -9.21 -0.02
C ALA A 239 14.86 -8.88 0.98
N HIS A 240 14.06 -9.90 1.28
CA HIS A 240 13.12 -9.90 2.40
C HIS A 240 13.18 -11.23 3.13
N ALA A 241 12.53 -11.32 4.29
CA ALA A 241 12.38 -12.56 5.04
C ALA A 241 10.93 -12.75 5.46
N ASP A 242 10.53 -14.01 5.67
CA ASP A 242 9.17 -14.37 6.09
C ASP A 242 8.90 -14.14 7.59
N GLY A 243 9.89 -13.67 8.38
CA GLY A 243 9.72 -13.36 9.81
C GLY A 243 10.00 -11.89 10.13
N PHE A 244 9.11 -11.22 10.87
CA PHE A 244 9.34 -9.83 11.30
C PHE A 244 10.39 -9.75 12.44
N GLN A 245 10.51 -10.81 13.24
CA GLN A 245 11.55 -10.94 14.25
C GLN A 245 12.97 -10.73 13.69
N GLY A 246 13.26 -11.23 12.48
CA GLY A 246 14.55 -11.01 11.81
C GLY A 246 14.81 -9.53 11.54
N LEU A 247 13.81 -8.79 11.08
CA LEU A 247 13.93 -7.33 10.89
C LEU A 247 14.16 -6.60 12.22
N ARG A 248 13.49 -7.01 13.31
CA ARG A 248 13.73 -6.44 14.65
C ARG A 248 15.17 -6.62 15.09
N GLN A 249 15.82 -7.72 14.71
CA GLN A 249 17.24 -7.97 15.01
C GLN A 249 18.17 -7.14 14.11
N LEU A 250 17.92 -7.10 12.81
CA LEU A 250 18.74 -6.38 11.83
C LEU A 250 18.80 -4.86 12.08
N THR A 251 17.71 -4.29 12.60
CA THR A 251 17.61 -2.85 12.90
C THR A 251 18.22 -2.46 14.25
N ARG A 252 18.63 -3.42 15.08
CA ARG A 252 19.39 -3.14 16.32
C ARG A 252 20.83 -2.74 15.95
N PRO A 253 21.38 -1.69 16.59
CA PRO A 253 22.77 -1.33 16.39
C PRO A 253 23.66 -2.51 16.79
N THR A 254 24.56 -2.91 15.90
CA THR A 254 25.63 -3.86 16.15
C THR A 254 26.54 -3.25 17.22
N ARG A 255 26.33 -3.59 18.49
CA ARG A 255 27.30 -3.24 19.54
C ARG A 255 28.58 -4.01 19.22
N ARG A 256 29.68 -3.29 18.96
CA ARG A 256 31.02 -3.89 19.04
C ARG A 256 31.18 -4.49 20.43
N PRO A 257 31.51 -5.79 20.58
CA PRO A 257 31.78 -6.34 21.89
C PRO A 257 33.01 -5.60 22.47
N ARG A 258 32.80 -4.82 23.53
CA ARG A 258 33.90 -4.27 24.33
C ARG A 258 34.34 -5.36 25.31
N ALA A 259 35.50 -5.95 25.01
CA ALA A 259 36.30 -6.89 25.81
C ALA A 259 35.75 -8.33 25.99
N PRO A 260 36.64 -9.34 26.07
CA PRO A 260 36.24 -10.72 26.29
C PRO A 260 35.94 -10.90 27.77
N ARG A 261 34.66 -11.11 28.12
CA ARG A 261 34.32 -11.65 29.43
C ARG A 261 34.20 -13.16 29.30
N TYR A 262 35.28 -13.85 29.67
CA TYR A 262 35.20 -15.20 30.22
C TYR A 262 34.38 -15.12 31.52
N ALA A 263 33.07 -15.31 31.40
CA ALA A 263 32.19 -15.63 32.53
C ALA A 263 30.94 -16.29 31.95
N GLY A 264 30.74 -17.57 32.31
CA GLY A 264 29.65 -18.42 31.84
C GLY A 264 28.29 -17.75 31.90
N GLY A 265 27.63 -17.76 30.75
CA GLY A 265 26.30 -17.18 30.51
C GLY A 265 26.00 -17.36 29.04
N GLY A 266 25.94 -18.63 28.62
CA GLY A 266 25.69 -19.02 27.23
C GLY A 266 24.37 -18.46 26.74
N VAL A 267 24.45 -17.45 25.87
CA VAL A 267 23.37 -17.04 24.98
C VAL A 267 24.00 -16.96 23.61
N PHE A 268 24.09 -18.10 22.93
CA PHE A 268 24.16 -18.27 21.47
C PHE A 268 24.12 -19.78 21.16
N ILE A 269 23.01 -20.43 21.53
CA ILE A 269 22.55 -21.68 20.93
C ILE A 269 21.05 -21.49 20.74
N GLY A 270 20.58 -21.42 19.51
CA GLY A 270 19.16 -21.29 19.18
C GLY A 270 18.90 -20.36 18.01
N GLU A 271 18.87 -20.96 16.82
CA GLU A 271 18.10 -20.57 15.62
C GLU A 271 18.28 -19.12 15.13
N GLY A 272 18.91 -18.98 13.96
CA GLY A 272 18.79 -17.79 13.13
C GLY A 272 17.32 -17.39 12.93
N PRO A 273 17.03 -16.17 12.44
CA PRO A 273 15.66 -15.69 12.31
C PRO A 273 14.79 -16.76 11.62
N ALA A 274 13.79 -17.28 12.33
CA ALA A 274 12.85 -18.26 11.80
C ALA A 274 12.12 -17.61 10.61
N GLY A 275 12.51 -18.01 9.41
CA GLY A 275 11.99 -17.48 8.15
C GLY A 275 13.05 -17.52 7.05
N GLY A 276 12.70 -18.13 5.91
CA GLY A 276 13.55 -18.11 4.71
C GLY A 276 13.70 -16.68 4.19
N GLY A 277 14.92 -16.29 3.84
CA GLY A 277 15.19 -15.06 3.09
C GLY A 277 15.00 -15.31 1.60
N ALA A 278 14.37 -14.39 0.87
CA ALA A 278 14.20 -14.51 -0.58
C ALA A 278 14.57 -13.21 -1.31
N ALA A 279 15.16 -13.36 -2.50
CA ALA A 279 15.54 -12.25 -3.37
C ALA A 279 14.30 -11.47 -3.84
N LEU A 280 14.49 -10.17 -4.05
CA LEU A 280 13.51 -9.27 -4.65
C LEU A 280 14.14 -8.58 -5.86
N PRO A 281 13.51 -8.67 -7.03
CA PRO A 281 14.06 -8.04 -8.23
C PRO A 281 14.02 -6.51 -8.07
N PRO A 282 15.14 -5.81 -8.35
CA PRO A 282 15.29 -4.36 -8.17
C PRO A 282 14.32 -3.54 -9.02
N THR A 283 13.99 -4.07 -10.19
CA THR A 283 13.04 -3.57 -11.17
C THR A 283 12.04 -4.69 -11.45
N MET A 284 10.79 -4.32 -11.65
CA MET A 284 9.79 -5.27 -12.14
C MET A 284 9.47 -4.86 -13.55
N ASP A 285 9.53 -5.82 -14.48
CA ASP A 285 8.94 -5.61 -15.79
C ASP A 285 7.50 -5.13 -15.58
N GLY A 286 7.20 -4.01 -16.25
CA GLY A 286 5.84 -3.52 -16.29
C GLY A 286 4.94 -4.58 -16.91
N PRO A 287 3.63 -4.54 -16.62
CA PRO A 287 2.66 -5.40 -17.29
C PRO A 287 2.88 -5.37 -18.81
N SER A 288 3.01 -6.56 -19.38
CA SER A 288 3.40 -6.80 -20.78
C SER A 288 2.27 -6.45 -21.73
N ASP A 289 1.04 -6.57 -21.25
CA ASP A 289 -0.17 -6.32 -22.01
C ASP A 289 -1.13 -5.35 -21.30
N PRO A 290 -2.17 -4.85 -22.02
CA PRO A 290 -3.15 -3.95 -21.43
C PRO A 290 -3.97 -4.56 -20.29
N ILE A 291 -4.18 -5.88 -20.28
CA ILE A 291 -5.02 -6.57 -19.29
C ILE A 291 -4.30 -6.59 -17.95
N GLU A 292 -3.03 -7.01 -17.92
CA GLU A 292 -2.19 -7.01 -16.73
C GLU A 292 -2.05 -5.58 -16.16
N THR A 293 -1.96 -4.57 -17.04
CA THR A 293 -1.93 -3.16 -16.65
C THR A 293 -3.21 -2.75 -15.94
N ASP A 294 -4.33 -3.17 -16.52
CA ASP A 294 -5.66 -2.87 -16.02
C ASP A 294 -5.94 -3.57 -14.68
N GLU A 295 -5.49 -4.80 -14.50
CA GLU A 295 -5.59 -5.57 -13.25
C GLU A 295 -4.73 -4.96 -12.14
N LEU A 296 -3.48 -4.60 -12.45
CA LEU A 296 -2.58 -3.93 -11.52
C LEU A 296 -3.18 -2.59 -11.05
N ALA A 297 -3.71 -1.81 -11.99
CA ALA A 297 -4.34 -0.53 -11.69
C ALA A 297 -5.60 -0.70 -10.81
N GLU A 298 -6.44 -1.70 -11.07
CA GLU A 298 -7.59 -2.02 -10.21
C GLU A 298 -7.15 -2.46 -8.81
N ARG A 299 -6.08 -3.26 -8.69
CA ARG A 299 -5.54 -3.69 -7.39
C ARG A 299 -5.03 -2.51 -6.57
N VAL A 300 -4.28 -1.61 -7.19
CA VAL A 300 -3.79 -0.37 -6.55
C VAL A 300 -4.97 0.53 -6.16
N ALA A 301 -5.96 0.69 -7.04
CA ALA A 301 -7.16 1.47 -6.73
C ALA A 301 -7.89 0.91 -5.49
N ALA A 302 -8.04 -0.41 -5.39
CA ALA A 302 -8.65 -1.07 -4.23
C ALA A 302 -7.86 -0.82 -2.92
N ILE A 303 -6.52 -0.87 -2.98
CA ILE A 303 -5.66 -0.56 -1.82
C ILE A 303 -5.84 0.90 -1.37
N LEU A 304 -5.82 1.84 -2.31
CA LEU A 304 -6.00 3.27 -2.01
C LEU A 304 -7.40 3.57 -1.46
N LEU A 305 -8.45 2.97 -2.03
CA LEU A 305 -9.83 3.09 -1.56
C LEU A 305 -9.98 2.54 -0.14
N ARG A 306 -9.38 1.38 0.15
CA ARG A 306 -9.40 0.81 1.51
C ARG A 306 -8.62 1.69 2.48
N ARG A 307 -7.48 2.25 2.08
CA ARG A 307 -6.67 3.10 2.95
C ARG A 307 -7.37 4.42 3.28
N TYR A 308 -7.78 5.18 2.27
CA TYR A 308 -8.25 6.56 2.47
C TYR A 308 -9.77 6.70 2.54
N GLY A 309 -10.53 5.68 2.14
CA GLY A 309 -11.99 5.72 1.99
C GLY A 309 -12.44 6.54 0.78
N VAL A 310 -11.86 7.73 0.63
CA VAL A 310 -12.01 8.65 -0.52
C VAL A 310 -10.65 8.82 -1.19
N VAL A 311 -10.58 8.54 -2.49
CA VAL A 311 -9.37 8.64 -3.30
C VAL A 311 -9.47 9.85 -4.23
N SER A 312 -8.42 10.66 -4.23
CA SER A 312 -8.18 11.76 -5.16
C SER A 312 -6.75 11.69 -5.67
N ARG A 313 -6.43 12.40 -6.76
CA ARG A 313 -5.06 12.46 -7.29
C ARG A 313 -4.06 12.98 -6.26
N GLU A 314 -4.48 13.95 -5.46
CA GLU A 314 -3.62 14.59 -4.46
C GLU A 314 -3.21 13.62 -3.35
N LEU A 315 -4.13 12.75 -2.92
CA LEU A 315 -3.86 11.69 -1.95
C LEU A 315 -3.09 10.50 -2.54
N ALA A 316 -3.38 10.13 -3.79
CA ALA A 316 -2.82 8.93 -4.42
C ALA A 316 -1.39 9.10 -4.97
N THR A 317 -0.87 10.34 -5.05
CA THR A 317 0.46 10.62 -5.61
C THR A 317 1.48 10.87 -4.50
N SER A 318 2.76 11.08 -4.86
CA SER A 318 3.84 11.36 -3.91
C SER A 318 3.58 12.59 -3.00
N GLY A 319 2.67 13.48 -3.41
CA GLY A 319 2.12 14.55 -2.56
C GLY A 319 1.48 14.01 -1.29
N GLY A 320 0.75 12.89 -1.38
CA GLY A 320 0.04 12.17 -0.32
C GLY A 320 0.87 11.14 0.48
N ARG A 321 2.21 11.12 0.31
CA ARG A 321 3.16 10.18 0.96
C ARG A 321 3.13 8.73 0.45
N GLU A 322 2.55 8.49 -0.72
CA GLU A 322 2.63 7.19 -1.40
C GLU A 322 3.96 7.01 -2.13
N SER A 323 4.53 5.79 -2.08
CA SER A 323 5.71 5.38 -2.86
C SER A 323 5.36 4.80 -4.24
N LEU A 324 4.07 4.76 -4.60
CA LEU A 324 3.59 4.18 -5.84
C LEU A 324 4.09 4.97 -7.06
N THR A 325 4.60 4.27 -8.07
CA THR A 325 5.13 4.86 -9.32
C THR A 325 4.19 4.65 -10.52
N ILE A 326 3.17 3.80 -10.36
CA ILE A 326 2.10 3.61 -11.34
C ILE A 326 1.46 4.95 -11.74
N GLN A 327 1.15 5.09 -13.02
CA GLN A 327 0.60 6.33 -13.54
C GLN A 327 -0.83 6.56 -13.05
N TRP A 328 -1.10 7.76 -12.53
CA TRP A 328 -2.45 8.16 -12.09
C TRP A 328 -3.52 7.96 -13.17
N ARG A 329 -3.17 8.09 -14.45
CA ARG A 329 -4.11 7.87 -15.56
C ARG A 329 -4.69 6.45 -15.57
N ASP A 330 -3.88 5.45 -15.20
CA ASP A 330 -4.26 4.04 -15.26
C ASP A 330 -5.11 3.70 -14.02
N VAL A 331 -4.71 4.20 -12.84
CA VAL A 331 -5.54 4.16 -11.63
C VAL A 331 -6.89 4.86 -11.83
N LEU A 332 -6.92 6.02 -12.50
CA LEU A 332 -8.16 6.74 -12.80
C LEU A 332 -9.07 5.97 -13.75
N ARG A 333 -8.52 5.27 -14.74
CA ARG A 333 -9.29 4.37 -15.62
C ARG A 333 -9.90 3.22 -14.83
N ALA A 334 -9.11 2.60 -13.94
CA ALA A 334 -9.58 1.55 -13.05
C ALA A 334 -10.72 2.05 -12.13
N LEU A 335 -10.58 3.23 -11.50
CA LEU A 335 -11.62 3.84 -10.68
C LEU A 335 -12.92 4.11 -11.46
N ARG A 336 -12.81 4.60 -12.70
CA ARG A 336 -13.99 4.80 -13.57
C ARG A 336 -14.65 3.48 -13.97
N ARG A 337 -13.88 2.41 -14.18
CA ARG A 337 -14.41 1.05 -14.43
C ARG A 337 -15.16 0.53 -13.19
N LEU A 338 -14.56 0.65 -12.01
CA LEU A 338 -15.20 0.30 -10.74
C LEU A 338 -16.50 1.08 -10.51
N GLU A 339 -16.55 2.36 -10.86
CA GLU A 339 -17.77 3.17 -10.78
C GLU A 339 -18.82 2.71 -11.80
N ALA A 340 -18.42 2.39 -13.03
CA ALA A 340 -19.32 1.84 -14.04
C ALA A 340 -19.91 0.48 -13.62
N ARG A 341 -19.17 -0.33 -12.86
CA ARG A 341 -19.68 -1.55 -12.23
C ARG A 341 -20.55 -1.30 -11.00
N GLY A 342 -20.65 -0.05 -10.53
CA GLY A 342 -21.44 0.33 -9.36
C GLY A 342 -20.79 -0.02 -8.02
N GLU A 343 -19.55 -0.52 -8.02
CA GLU A 343 -18.81 -0.91 -6.81
C GLU A 343 -18.37 0.31 -5.99
N ILE A 344 -18.10 1.43 -6.67
CA ILE A 344 -17.69 2.70 -6.04
C ILE A 344 -18.52 3.85 -6.59
N ARG A 345 -18.39 5.01 -5.96
CA ARG A 345 -19.05 6.24 -6.38
C ARG A 345 -18.01 7.30 -6.71
N GLY A 346 -18.10 7.88 -7.91
CA GLY A 346 -17.39 9.10 -8.25
C GLY A 346 -18.17 10.33 -7.77
N GLY A 347 -17.48 11.46 -7.58
CA GLY A 347 -18.10 12.70 -7.17
C GLY A 347 -17.12 13.74 -6.67
N ARG A 348 -17.66 14.76 -5.98
CA ARG A 348 -16.90 15.71 -5.18
C ARG A 348 -17.35 15.54 -3.73
N PHE A 349 -16.59 14.77 -2.95
CA PHE A 349 -16.94 14.43 -1.58
C PHE A 349 -16.33 15.39 -0.56
N ILE A 350 -15.15 15.93 -0.86
CA ILE A 350 -14.39 16.81 0.02
C ILE A 350 -14.24 18.18 -0.66
N GLN A 351 -14.61 19.23 0.05
CA GLN A 351 -14.49 20.63 -0.38
C GLN A 351 -13.02 21.04 -0.49
N GLY A 352 -12.70 21.92 -1.45
CA GLY A 352 -11.34 22.46 -1.65
C GLY A 352 -10.39 21.54 -2.42
N LEU A 353 -10.71 20.25 -2.56
CA LEU A 353 -9.94 19.32 -3.37
C LEU A 353 -10.30 19.43 -4.86
N LEU A 354 -9.27 19.50 -5.70
CA LEU A 354 -9.41 19.58 -7.15
C LEU A 354 -9.51 18.18 -7.79
N GLY A 355 -10.26 18.11 -8.89
CA GLY A 355 -10.39 16.90 -9.71
C GLY A 355 -11.51 15.94 -9.26
N GLU A 356 -11.57 14.78 -9.91
CA GLU A 356 -12.51 13.72 -9.59
C GLU A 356 -12.08 12.98 -8.32
N GLN A 357 -13.05 12.67 -7.46
CA GLN A 357 -12.87 11.87 -6.26
C GLN A 357 -13.71 10.60 -6.37
N PHE A 358 -13.24 9.52 -5.76
CA PHE A 358 -13.90 8.22 -5.79
C PHE A 358 -13.92 7.62 -4.39
N ALA A 359 -15.02 7.00 -4.00
CA ALA A 359 -15.17 6.46 -2.66
C ALA A 359 -15.97 5.15 -2.64
N LEU A 360 -15.67 4.30 -1.67
CA LEU A 360 -16.49 3.13 -1.36
C LEU A 360 -17.85 3.56 -0.79
N PRO A 361 -18.96 2.86 -1.09
CA PRO A 361 -20.26 3.18 -0.51
C PRO A 361 -20.22 3.22 1.03
N ALA A 362 -19.58 2.23 1.66
CA ALA A 362 -19.41 2.19 3.12
C ALA A 362 -18.61 3.39 3.67
N ALA A 363 -17.62 3.90 2.93
CA ALA A 363 -16.87 5.08 3.31
C ALA A 363 -17.76 6.34 3.26
N LEU A 364 -18.65 6.44 2.27
CA LEU A 364 -19.59 7.56 2.17
C LEU A 364 -20.63 7.55 3.29
N ASP A 365 -21.10 6.39 3.71
CA ASP A 365 -22.06 6.28 4.80
C ASP A 365 -21.43 6.71 6.14
N GLN A 366 -20.17 6.32 6.39
CA GLN A 366 -19.42 6.80 7.55
C GLN A 366 -19.11 8.31 7.45
N LEU A 367 -18.74 8.81 6.27
CA LEU A 367 -18.49 10.24 6.05
C LEU A 367 -19.73 11.08 6.37
N ARG A 368 -20.92 10.61 5.94
CA ARG A 368 -22.21 11.24 6.26
C ARG A 368 -22.54 11.16 7.74
N ALA A 369 -22.21 10.05 8.41
CA ALA A 369 -22.42 9.90 9.85
C ALA A 369 -21.56 10.90 10.64
N VAL A 370 -20.27 11.04 10.29
CA VAL A 370 -19.35 12.00 10.91
C VAL A 370 -19.79 13.44 10.71
N ARG A 371 -20.31 13.79 9.52
CA ARG A 371 -20.86 15.12 9.25
C ARG A 371 -22.07 15.46 10.12
N ARG A 372 -22.88 14.46 10.48
CA ARG A 372 -24.05 14.63 11.35
C ARG A 372 -23.69 14.66 12.84
N ALA A 373 -22.49 14.22 13.20
CA ALA A 373 -22.05 14.19 14.58
C ALA A 373 -21.46 15.55 15.00
N ASP A 374 -21.90 16.05 16.15
CA ASP A 374 -21.39 17.29 16.73
C ASP A 374 -19.89 17.21 17.03
N ALA A 375 -19.24 18.37 17.07
CA ALA A 375 -17.86 18.51 17.53
C ALA A 375 -17.81 18.21 19.04
N THR A 376 -16.85 17.38 19.46
CA THR A 376 -16.72 16.91 20.85
C THR A 376 -15.39 17.31 21.48
N ASP A 377 -14.62 18.16 20.80
CA ASP A 377 -13.22 18.49 21.12
C ASP A 377 -12.36 17.23 21.28
N GLU A 378 -12.63 16.20 20.47
CA GLU A 378 -11.95 14.91 20.55
C GLU A 378 -10.48 15.08 20.15
N LYS A 379 -9.56 14.77 21.08
CA LYS A 379 -8.11 14.88 20.88
C LYS A 379 -7.52 13.55 20.48
N ILE A 380 -7.06 13.45 19.23
CA ILE A 380 -6.40 12.26 18.70
C ILE A 380 -4.95 12.58 18.35
N THR A 381 -4.01 11.82 18.92
CA THR A 381 -2.58 11.93 18.62
C THR A 381 -2.19 10.87 17.61
N VAL A 382 -1.58 11.30 16.51
CA VAL A 382 -1.13 10.45 15.41
C VAL A 382 0.39 10.57 15.26
N ALA A 383 1.07 9.50 14.86
CA ALA A 383 2.49 9.57 14.54
C ALA A 383 2.73 10.37 13.25
N ALA A 384 3.87 11.07 13.16
CA ALA A 384 4.23 11.84 11.98
C ALA A 384 4.51 10.95 10.75
N SER A 385 4.87 9.69 10.97
CA SER A 385 5.02 8.67 9.93
C SER A 385 3.70 8.03 9.48
N ASP A 386 2.57 8.31 10.12
CA ASP A 386 1.28 7.72 9.75
C ASP A 386 0.74 8.31 8.43
N PRO A 387 0.04 7.53 7.58
CA PRO A 387 -0.62 8.06 6.38
C PRO A 387 -1.72 9.09 6.67
N CYS A 388 -2.27 9.14 7.89
CA CYS A 388 -3.23 10.17 8.30
C CYS A 388 -2.57 11.54 8.56
N ASN A 389 -1.23 11.63 8.54
CA ASN A 389 -0.52 12.90 8.60
C ASN A 389 -0.65 13.68 7.27
N LEU A 390 -1.75 14.41 7.16
CA LEU A 390 -2.12 15.21 5.99
C LEU A 390 -1.85 16.72 6.18
N VAL A 391 -1.05 17.10 7.19
CA VAL A 391 -0.61 18.48 7.42
C VAL A 391 0.34 18.94 6.32
N GLY A 392 0.05 20.08 5.70
CA GLY A 392 0.76 20.59 4.53
C GLY A 392 0.49 19.78 3.25
N ILE A 393 -0.56 18.96 3.26
CA ILE A 393 -1.09 18.23 2.09
C ILE A 393 -2.54 18.69 1.90
N LEU A 394 -3.46 18.22 2.74
CA LEU A 394 -4.87 18.66 2.73
C LEU A 394 -5.15 19.77 3.74
N LEU A 395 -4.49 19.69 4.89
CA LEU A 395 -4.65 20.67 5.95
C LEU A 395 -3.67 21.84 5.74
N PRO A 396 -4.08 23.07 6.10
CA PRO A 396 -3.15 24.20 6.14
C PRO A 396 -2.02 23.95 7.13
N GLY A 397 -0.85 24.54 6.87
CA GLY A 397 0.33 24.46 7.74
C GLY A 397 1.58 23.91 7.04
N GLN A 398 2.71 23.94 7.74
CA GLN A 398 3.97 23.41 7.23
C GLN A 398 3.94 21.88 7.23
N LYS A 399 4.40 21.27 6.13
CA LYS A 399 4.46 19.81 6.00
C LYS A 399 5.31 19.19 7.12
N VAL A 400 4.67 18.35 7.95
CA VAL A 400 5.33 17.68 9.08
C VAL A 400 6.11 16.46 8.58
N PRO A 401 7.43 16.37 8.72
CA PRO A 401 8.21 15.25 8.17
C PRO A 401 7.88 13.92 8.88
N ALA A 402 7.88 12.80 8.16
CA ALA A 402 7.69 11.44 8.69
C ALA A 402 8.91 10.95 9.50
N ARG A 403 9.15 11.58 10.66
CA ARG A 403 10.22 11.20 11.59
C ARG A 403 9.67 10.25 12.64
N LEU A 404 10.40 9.16 12.89
CA LEU A 404 10.13 8.24 13.99
C LEU A 404 10.09 9.02 15.32
N GLY A 405 9.08 8.75 16.16
CA GLY A 405 8.87 9.38 17.46
C GLY A 405 8.18 10.74 17.42
N ALA A 406 8.15 11.43 16.27
CA ALA A 406 7.43 12.70 16.15
C ALA A 406 5.92 12.43 16.09
N LYS A 407 5.14 13.27 16.78
CA LYS A 407 3.69 13.15 16.88
C LYS A 407 3.00 14.43 16.45
N LEU A 408 1.75 14.32 16.04
CA LEU A 408 0.83 15.42 15.76
C LEU A 408 -0.47 15.18 16.52
N THR A 409 -1.06 16.22 17.10
CA THR A 409 -2.35 16.11 17.79
C THR A 409 -3.41 16.88 17.01
N LEU A 410 -4.52 16.20 16.72
CA LEU A 410 -5.68 16.73 16.03
C LEU A 410 -6.81 16.91 17.05
N VAL A 411 -7.48 18.06 17.02
CA VAL A 411 -8.71 18.31 17.78
C VAL A 411 -9.85 18.37 16.76
N ASP A 412 -10.76 17.39 16.82
CA ASP A 412 -11.85 17.24 15.85
C ASP A 412 -11.38 17.35 14.38
N GLY A 413 -10.22 16.78 14.07
CA GLY A 413 -9.63 16.78 12.72
C GLY A 413 -8.83 18.04 12.33
N VAL A 414 -8.66 19.00 13.24
CA VAL A 414 -7.83 20.20 13.01
C VAL A 414 -6.49 20.06 13.74
N PRO A 415 -5.35 20.34 13.10
CA PRO A 415 -4.04 20.26 13.76
C PRO A 415 -3.88 21.38 14.78
N LEU A 416 -3.45 21.02 15.99
CA LEU A 416 -3.13 21.99 17.02
C LEU A 416 -1.72 22.58 16.74
N GLU A 417 -1.62 23.89 16.55
CA GLU A 417 -0.42 24.59 16.05
C GLU A 417 0.85 24.34 16.89
N SER A 418 0.71 23.99 18.17
CA SER A 418 1.81 23.70 19.09
C SER A 418 2.22 22.22 19.21
N ALA A 419 1.68 21.32 18.38
CA ALA A 419 1.67 19.88 18.69
C ALA A 419 2.71 18.99 17.98
N VAL A 420 3.72 19.54 17.30
CA VAL A 420 4.84 18.72 16.79
C VAL A 420 5.85 18.49 17.92
N SER A 421 5.51 17.60 18.85
CA SER A 421 6.45 17.14 19.87
C SER A 421 7.35 16.05 19.28
N GLY A 422 8.67 16.25 19.32
CA GLY A 422 9.65 15.24 18.88
C GLY A 422 10.97 15.78 18.30
N ALA A 423 11.23 17.09 18.31
CA ALA A 423 12.46 17.67 17.78
C ALA A 423 13.72 17.46 18.65
N ALA A 424 13.64 16.77 19.80
CA ALA A 424 14.76 16.60 20.71
C ALA A 424 15.01 15.13 21.08
N ALA A 425 15.95 14.49 20.37
CA ALA A 425 16.86 13.44 20.84
C ALA A 425 17.52 12.76 19.62
N ALA A 426 18.49 13.43 19.01
CA ALA A 426 19.45 12.81 18.11
C ALA A 426 20.82 13.46 18.36
N ASP A 427 21.44 13.03 19.46
CA ASP A 427 22.90 12.98 19.61
C ASP A 427 23.33 11.51 19.62
#